data_AF-A0A7W3LI53-F1
#
_entry.id   AF-A0A7W3LI53-F1
#
_cell.length_a   1.000
_cell.length_b   1.000
_cell.length_c   1.000
_cell.angle_alpha   90.00
_cell.angle_beta   90.00
_cell.angle_gamma   90.00
#
_symmetry.space_group_name_H-M   'P 1'
#
loop_
_entity.id
_entity.type
_entity.pdbx_description
1 polymer ?
#
loop_
_entity_poly.entity_id
_entity_poly.type
_entity_poly.pdbx_seq_one_letter_code
_entity_poly.pdbx_strand_id
1 'polypeptide(L)'
;MSRGARQRPRRRWGFWPELPRSERDRGQVVEFTGMLPFILLVFVAVWEAFLIGWSMSYTTHSANEGARVAAVGGDQEEVREAARKRVVGSFADDENFKVKYPVGAQCDGAGPRDPDCGYVRVSIKPPLVFEGLNLPITVSHRARVVYEGKG
;
A
#
# COMPACT_ATOMS: atom_id res chain seq x y z
N MET A 1 -67.57 57.48 40.65
CA MET A 1 -68.15 56.37 39.85
C MET A 1 -67.25 56.14 38.65
N SER A 2 -66.56 55.00 38.64
CA SER A 2 -65.37 54.75 37.81
C SER A 2 -65.75 54.22 36.42
N ARG A 3 -65.31 54.91 35.37
CA ARG A 3 -65.39 54.46 33.97
C ARG A 3 -64.17 53.61 33.61
N GLY A 4 -64.40 52.61 32.77
CA GLY A 4 -63.42 52.23 31.75
C GLY A 4 -62.76 50.87 31.95
N ALA A 5 -63.43 49.83 31.48
CA ALA A 5 -62.83 48.54 31.20
C ALA A 5 -61.62 48.71 30.26
N ARG A 6 -60.44 48.28 30.71
CA ARG A 6 -59.26 48.10 29.86
C ARG A 6 -59.30 46.68 29.30
N GLN A 7 -59.64 46.55 28.02
CA GLN A 7 -59.24 45.39 27.23
C GLN A 7 -58.37 45.89 26.07
N ARG A 8 -57.07 45.64 26.17
CA ARG A 8 -56.14 45.83 25.06
C ARG A 8 -56.14 44.56 24.19
N PRO A 9 -56.20 44.68 22.86
CA PRO A 9 -56.24 43.52 21.99
C PRO A 9 -54.88 42.80 21.98
N ARG A 10 -54.90 41.47 22.16
CA ARG A 10 -53.72 40.63 21.89
C ARG A 10 -53.39 40.73 20.40
N ARG A 11 -52.33 41.47 20.06
CA ARG A 11 -51.70 41.43 18.74
C ARG A 11 -51.16 40.02 18.50
N ARG A 12 -51.92 39.22 17.74
CA ARG A 12 -51.47 37.96 17.15
C ARG A 12 -50.72 38.31 15.86
N TRP A 13 -49.41 38.47 15.98
CA TRP A 13 -48.48 38.59 14.84
C TRP A 13 -47.63 37.32 14.78
N GLY A 14 -47.58 36.71 13.59
CA GLY A 14 -46.77 35.54 13.29
C GLY A 14 -47.58 34.29 13.00
N PHE A 15 -48.33 34.30 11.89
CA PHE A 15 -48.80 33.07 11.25
C PHE A 15 -47.81 32.76 10.13
N TRP A 16 -46.63 32.27 10.49
CA TRP A 16 -45.73 31.65 9.52
C TRP A 16 -46.04 30.16 9.55
N PRO A 17 -46.57 29.56 8.48
CA PRO A 17 -46.58 28.11 8.39
C PRO A 17 -45.12 27.64 8.33
N GLU A 18 -44.67 26.94 9.37
CA GLU A 18 -43.39 26.23 9.32
C GLU A 18 -43.51 25.12 8.26
N LEU A 19 -43.07 25.42 7.04
CA LEU A 19 -42.88 24.41 6.02
C LEU A 19 -41.91 23.35 6.56
N PRO A 20 -42.19 22.05 6.36
CA PRO A 20 -41.37 20.98 6.93
C PRO A 20 -39.93 21.10 6.42
N ARG A 21 -38.99 21.32 7.34
CA ARG A 21 -37.55 21.40 7.04
C ARG A 21 -36.92 20.04 6.69
N SER A 22 -37.70 18.96 6.58
CA SER A 22 -37.19 17.59 6.51
C SER A 22 -36.77 17.10 5.11
N GLU A 23 -37.04 17.86 4.04
CA GLU A 23 -36.64 17.47 2.68
C GLU A 23 -35.26 18.00 2.29
N ARG A 24 -34.79 19.10 2.91
CA ARG A 24 -33.54 19.76 2.54
C ARG A 24 -32.29 18.98 2.99
N ASP A 25 -32.37 18.27 4.12
CA ASP A 25 -31.27 17.42 4.61
C ASP A 25 -31.13 16.09 3.83
N ARG A 26 -32.21 15.57 3.23
CA ARG A 26 -32.15 14.32 2.45
C ARG A 26 -31.47 14.53 1.10
N GLY A 27 -31.63 15.70 0.47
CA GLY A 27 -30.96 16.03 -0.79
C GLY A 27 -29.43 15.98 -0.69
N GLN A 28 -28.87 16.50 0.42
CA GLN A 28 -27.42 16.53 0.63
C GLN A 28 -26.80 15.13 0.80
N VAL A 29 -27.49 14.20 1.47
CA VAL A 29 -27.00 12.83 1.64
C VAL A 29 -27.07 12.05 0.32
N VAL A 30 -28.12 12.28 -0.48
CA VAL A 30 -28.31 11.59 -1.77
C VAL A 30 -27.28 12.09 -2.82
N GLU A 31 -26.98 13.38 -2.85
CA GLU A 31 -25.93 13.95 -3.69
C GLU A 31 -24.53 13.43 -3.30
N PHE A 32 -24.24 13.35 -2.00
CA PHE A 32 -22.96 12.83 -1.51
C PHE A 32 -22.77 11.33 -1.77
N THR A 33 -23.83 10.54 -1.63
CA THR A 33 -23.80 9.09 -1.88
C THR A 33 -23.51 8.77 -3.36
N GLY A 34 -23.88 9.67 -4.28
CA GLY A 34 -23.55 9.52 -5.70
C GLY A 34 -22.05 9.64 -6.01
N MET A 35 -21.32 10.51 -5.30
CA MET A 35 -19.87 10.70 -5.53
C MET A 35 -18.99 9.76 -4.68
N LEU A 36 -19.51 9.26 -3.56
CA LEU A 36 -18.81 8.34 -2.66
C LEU A 36 -18.16 7.13 -3.38
N PRO A 37 -18.85 6.37 -4.26
CA PRO A 37 -18.21 5.23 -4.93
C PRO A 37 -17.03 5.63 -5.80
N PHE A 38 -17.09 6.78 -6.47
CA PHE A 38 -15.97 7.29 -7.27
C PHE A 38 -14.78 7.69 -6.40
N ILE A 39 -15.03 8.37 -5.29
CA ILE A 39 -14.00 8.75 -4.31
C ILE A 39 -13.31 7.50 -3.76
N LEU A 40 -14.07 6.46 -3.41
CA LEU A 40 -13.52 5.20 -2.92
C LEU A 40 -12.65 4.50 -3.98
N LEU A 41 -13.08 4.48 -5.25
CA LEU A 41 -12.27 3.91 -6.33
C LEU A 41 -10.94 4.64 -6.49
N VAL A 42 -10.94 5.97 -6.48
CA VAL A 42 -9.71 6.77 -6.56
C VAL A 42 -8.84 6.54 -5.33
N PHE A 43 -9.44 6.51 -4.14
CA PHE A 43 -8.72 6.23 -2.90
C PHE A 43 -8.03 4.88 -2.94
N VAL A 44 -8.73 3.81 -3.38
CA VAL A 44 -8.11 2.50 -3.54
C VAL A 44 -7.00 2.56 -4.59
N ALA A 45 -7.21 3.21 -5.74
CA ALA A 45 -6.14 3.32 -6.75
C ALA A 45 -4.88 4.01 -6.21
N VAL A 46 -5.02 5.07 -5.41
CA VAL A 46 -3.90 5.74 -4.73
C VAL A 46 -3.26 4.82 -3.71
N TRP A 47 -4.07 4.08 -2.94
CA TRP A 47 -3.60 3.10 -1.98
C TRP A 47 -2.79 1.97 -2.65
N GLU A 48 -3.28 1.44 -3.78
CA GLU A 48 -2.56 0.41 -4.54
C GLU A 48 -1.23 0.95 -5.08
N ALA A 49 -1.21 2.18 -5.62
CA ALA A 49 0.01 2.83 -6.06
C ALA A 49 1.01 3.01 -4.91
N PHE A 50 0.53 3.34 -3.72
CA PHE A 50 1.34 3.42 -2.51
C PHE A 50 1.95 2.05 -2.14
N LEU A 51 1.18 0.96 -2.12
CA LEU A 51 1.70 -0.39 -1.83
C LEU A 51 2.76 -0.84 -2.84
N ILE A 52 2.56 -0.53 -4.12
CA ILE A 52 3.55 -0.80 -5.18
C ILE A 52 4.84 -0.02 -4.91
N GLY A 53 4.74 1.30 -4.65
CA GLY A 53 5.90 2.13 -4.31
C GLY A 53 6.63 1.62 -3.06
N TRP A 54 5.88 1.17 -2.05
CA TRP A 54 6.45 0.60 -0.83
C TRP A 54 7.25 -0.67 -1.10
N SER A 55 6.76 -1.54 -1.99
CA SER A 55 7.47 -2.76 -2.39
C SER A 55 8.81 -2.48 -3.11
N MET A 56 8.93 -1.36 -3.84
CA MET A 56 10.20 -0.94 -4.44
C MET A 56 11.25 -0.62 -3.36
N SER A 57 10.86 0.07 -2.29
CA SER A 57 11.75 0.35 -1.16
C SER A 57 12.19 -0.93 -0.45
N TYR A 58 11.27 -1.86 -0.19
CA TYR A 58 11.58 -3.14 0.45
C TYR A 58 12.51 -4.01 -0.40
N THR A 59 12.19 -4.22 -1.68
CA THR A 59 13.05 -5.02 -2.58
C THR A 59 14.47 -4.49 -2.65
N THR A 60 14.63 -3.17 -2.72
CA THR A 60 15.95 -2.52 -2.77
C THR A 60 16.74 -2.77 -1.49
N HIS A 61 16.14 -2.52 -0.33
CA HIS A 61 16.82 -2.66 0.96
C HIS A 61 17.16 -4.12 1.27
N SER A 62 16.24 -5.04 0.98
CA SER A 62 16.46 -6.49 1.09
C SER A 62 17.57 -6.98 0.18
N ALA A 63 17.60 -6.54 -1.08
CA ALA A 63 18.61 -6.97 -2.04
C ALA A 63 20.01 -6.51 -1.60
N ASN A 64 20.14 -5.26 -1.14
CA ASN A 64 21.41 -4.73 -0.67
C ASN A 64 21.91 -5.47 0.59
N GLU A 65 21.02 -5.78 1.54
CA GLU A 65 21.41 -6.52 2.74
C GLU A 65 21.84 -7.95 2.40
N GLY A 66 21.10 -8.63 1.52
CA GLY A 66 21.49 -9.95 1.03
C GLY A 66 22.83 -9.91 0.31
N ALA A 67 23.08 -8.88 -0.51
CA ALA A 67 24.35 -8.71 -1.22
C ALA A 67 25.53 -8.48 -0.26
N ARG A 68 25.31 -7.81 0.87
CA ARG A 68 26.32 -7.61 1.91
C ARG A 68 26.71 -8.92 2.60
N VAL A 69 25.73 -9.76 2.92
CA VAL A 69 26.00 -11.08 3.51
C VAL A 69 26.69 -11.99 2.49
N ALA A 70 26.24 -11.96 1.24
CA ALA A 70 26.89 -12.66 0.14
C ALA A 70 28.36 -12.23 -0.05
N ALA A 71 28.66 -10.93 0.10
CA ALA A 71 30.00 -10.37 -0.08
C ALA A 71 31.02 -10.91 0.93
N VAL A 72 30.57 -11.26 2.15
CA VAL A 72 31.42 -11.85 3.19
C VAL A 72 31.46 -13.37 3.17
N GLY A 73 30.89 -13.99 2.12
CA GLY A 73 30.90 -15.44 1.92
C GLY A 73 29.74 -16.19 2.57
N GLY A 74 28.65 -15.50 2.91
CA GLY A 74 27.46 -16.15 3.44
C GLY A 74 26.80 -17.09 2.43
N ASP A 75 26.18 -18.15 2.95
CA ASP A 75 25.50 -19.15 2.13
C ASP A 75 24.11 -18.67 1.64
N GLN A 76 23.41 -19.52 0.88
CA GLN A 76 22.11 -19.15 0.31
C GLN A 76 21.03 -18.90 1.37
N GLU A 77 21.07 -19.62 2.49
CA GLU A 77 20.09 -19.50 3.57
C GLU A 77 20.35 -18.22 4.37
N GLU A 78 21.60 -17.95 4.72
CA GLU A 78 22.02 -16.72 5.39
C GLU A 78 21.67 -15.46 4.56
N VAL A 79 21.90 -15.49 3.24
CA VAL A 79 21.54 -14.40 2.34
C VAL A 79 20.01 -14.20 2.30
N ARG A 80 19.23 -15.28 2.26
CA ARG A 80 17.77 -15.21 2.29
C ARG A 80 17.28 -14.62 3.62
N GLU A 81 17.83 -15.07 4.74
CA GLU A 81 17.44 -14.59 6.07
C GLU A 81 17.76 -13.10 6.24
N ALA A 82 18.95 -12.68 5.81
CA ALA A 82 19.38 -11.28 5.85
C ALA A 82 18.48 -10.37 4.99
N ALA A 83 18.14 -10.81 3.77
CA ALA A 83 17.21 -10.09 2.92
C ALA A 83 15.80 -10.02 3.52
N ARG A 84 15.33 -11.12 4.14
CA ARG A 84 13.99 -11.22 4.74
C ARG A 84 13.82 -10.32 5.97
N LYS A 85 14.87 -10.12 6.77
CA LYS A 85 14.86 -9.21 7.94
C LYS A 85 14.49 -7.76 7.60
N ARG A 86 14.57 -7.36 6.33
CA ARG A 86 14.22 -6.01 5.87
C ARG A 86 12.75 -5.84 5.49
N VAL A 87 11.95 -6.89 5.57
CA VAL A 87 10.52 -6.89 5.19
C VAL A 87 9.69 -7.39 6.37
N VAL A 88 8.49 -6.84 6.52
CA VAL A 88 7.56 -7.18 7.61
C VAL A 88 6.13 -7.31 7.11
N GLY A 89 5.29 -7.98 7.91
CA GLY A 89 3.87 -8.18 7.61
C GLY A 89 3.66 -9.07 6.38
N SER A 90 2.57 -8.84 5.67
CA SER A 90 2.16 -9.65 4.49
C SER A 90 3.14 -9.60 3.32
N PHE A 91 4.02 -8.59 3.27
CA PHE A 91 5.10 -8.53 2.28
C PHE A 91 6.20 -9.59 2.53
N ALA A 92 6.31 -10.13 3.75
CA ALA A 92 7.32 -11.11 4.16
C ALA A 92 6.84 -12.57 4.09
N ASP A 93 5.59 -12.77 3.66
CA ASP A 93 5.02 -14.11 3.44
C ASP A 93 5.78 -14.81 2.31
N ASP A 94 6.02 -16.12 2.46
CA ASP A 94 6.86 -16.89 1.52
C ASP A 94 6.30 -16.93 0.09
N GLU A 95 4.99 -16.70 -0.07
CA GLU A 95 4.35 -16.57 -1.37
C GLU A 95 4.64 -15.24 -2.06
N ASN A 96 4.80 -14.16 -1.28
CA ASN A 96 5.00 -12.80 -1.76
C ASN A 96 6.49 -12.46 -1.88
N PHE A 97 7.34 -13.03 -1.04
CA PHE A 97 8.75 -12.71 -0.93
C PHE A 97 9.64 -13.82 -1.52
N LYS A 98 10.37 -13.51 -2.60
CA LYS A 98 11.29 -14.45 -3.25
C LYS A 98 12.69 -13.85 -3.34
N VAL A 99 13.70 -14.62 -2.91
CA VAL A 99 15.12 -14.28 -3.04
C VAL A 99 15.79 -15.26 -3.98
N LYS A 100 16.58 -14.73 -4.92
CA LYS A 100 17.39 -15.52 -5.84
C LYS A 100 18.85 -15.06 -5.71
N TYR A 101 19.72 -15.99 -5.37
CA TYR A 101 21.16 -15.80 -5.27
C TYR A 101 21.86 -17.05 -5.83
N PRO A 102 22.19 -17.09 -7.13
CA PRO A 102 22.85 -18.23 -7.74
C PRO A 102 24.34 -18.23 -7.40
N VAL A 103 24.86 -19.41 -7.00
CA VAL A 103 26.27 -19.64 -6.64
C VAL A 103 26.73 -21.03 -7.13
N GLY A 104 28.04 -21.28 -7.16
CA GLY A 104 28.62 -22.57 -7.56
C GLY A 104 28.41 -22.90 -9.04
N ALA A 105 28.05 -24.16 -9.35
CA ALA A 105 27.98 -24.69 -10.73
C ALA A 105 27.12 -23.85 -11.69
N GLN A 106 26.13 -23.14 -11.17
CA GLN A 106 25.25 -22.22 -11.92
C GLN A 106 25.99 -20.97 -12.44
N CYS A 107 27.12 -20.63 -11.81
CA CYS A 107 27.98 -19.50 -12.13
C CYS A 107 29.37 -19.91 -12.67
N ASP A 108 29.75 -21.18 -12.52
CA ASP A 108 31.06 -21.72 -12.95
C ASP A 108 31.20 -21.86 -14.48
N GLY A 109 30.13 -21.59 -15.25
CA GLY A 109 30.16 -21.57 -16.71
C GLY A 109 29.99 -22.92 -17.40
N ALA A 110 29.79 -24.00 -16.62
CA ALA A 110 29.40 -25.30 -17.14
C ALA A 110 27.87 -25.34 -17.38
N GLY A 111 27.41 -24.77 -18.50
CA GLY A 111 25.99 -24.71 -18.89
C GLY A 111 25.48 -23.29 -19.15
N PRO A 112 24.16 -23.10 -19.33
CA PRO A 112 23.57 -21.77 -19.49
C PRO A 112 23.88 -20.90 -18.26
N ARG A 113 24.67 -19.83 -18.45
CA ARG A 113 25.03 -18.92 -17.37
C ARG A 113 23.79 -18.19 -16.86
N ASP A 114 23.55 -18.24 -15.56
CA ASP A 114 22.49 -17.44 -14.96
C ASP A 114 22.88 -15.95 -15.04
N PRO A 115 22.03 -15.08 -15.62
CA PRO A 115 22.33 -13.65 -15.70
C PRO A 115 22.39 -12.95 -14.32
N ASP A 116 21.92 -13.62 -13.25
CA ASP A 116 22.01 -13.13 -11.87
C ASP A 116 23.28 -13.61 -11.15
N CYS A 117 24.22 -14.26 -11.82
CA CYS A 117 25.51 -14.61 -11.21
C CYS A 117 26.25 -13.37 -10.71
N GLY A 118 26.59 -13.36 -9.42
CA GLY A 118 27.19 -12.21 -8.74
C GLY A 118 26.18 -11.13 -8.31
N TYR A 119 24.88 -11.41 -8.36
CA TYR A 119 23.82 -10.53 -7.89
C TYR A 119 22.88 -11.25 -6.93
N VAL A 120 22.35 -10.51 -5.95
CA VAL A 120 21.19 -10.91 -5.16
C VAL A 120 19.97 -10.23 -5.74
N ARG A 121 19.00 -11.02 -6.19
CA ARG A 121 17.70 -10.54 -6.69
C ARG A 121 16.63 -10.80 -5.64
N VAL A 122 15.89 -9.75 -5.27
CA VAL A 122 14.72 -9.85 -4.41
C VAL A 122 13.49 -9.47 -5.22
N SER A 123 12.46 -10.30 -5.17
CA SER A 123 11.17 -10.07 -5.84
C SER A 123 10.07 -10.09 -4.80
N ILE A 124 9.25 -9.04 -4.77
CA ILE A 124 8.12 -8.91 -3.87
C ILE A 124 6.85 -8.73 -4.70
N LYS A 125 5.84 -9.54 -4.39
CA LYS A 125 4.46 -9.34 -4.82
C LYS A 125 3.76 -8.46 -3.77
N PRO A 126 3.33 -7.23 -4.10
CA PRO A 126 2.61 -6.40 -3.15
C PRO A 126 1.24 -7.01 -2.82
N PRO A 127 0.78 -6.94 -1.55
CA PRO A 127 -0.52 -7.44 -1.11
C PRO A 127 -1.60 -6.42 -1.49
N LEU A 128 -2.05 -6.47 -2.75
CA LEU A 128 -3.04 -5.52 -3.30
C LEU A 128 -4.44 -5.80 -2.71
N VAL A 129 -5.28 -4.77 -2.59
CA VAL A 129 -6.66 -4.91 -2.08
C VAL A 129 -7.52 -5.73 -3.05
N PHE A 130 -7.28 -5.58 -4.35
CA PHE A 130 -7.97 -6.35 -5.39
C PHE A 130 -7.09 -7.43 -6.01
N GLU A 131 -6.78 -8.49 -5.25
CA GLU A 131 -6.00 -9.63 -5.77
C GLU A 131 -6.74 -10.41 -6.87
N GLY A 132 -8.08 -10.38 -6.89
CA GLY A 132 -8.94 -11.10 -7.84
C GLY A 132 -8.82 -10.66 -9.30
N LEU A 133 -8.08 -9.57 -9.59
CA LEU A 133 -7.79 -9.13 -10.96
C LEU A 133 -6.54 -9.80 -11.57
N ASN A 134 -5.90 -10.75 -10.87
CA ASN A 134 -4.72 -11.51 -11.34
C ASN A 134 -3.62 -10.61 -11.95
N LEU A 135 -3.42 -9.42 -11.38
CA LEU A 135 -2.43 -8.48 -11.90
C LEU A 135 -1.02 -9.07 -11.68
N PRO A 136 -0.23 -9.32 -12.74
CA PRO A 136 1.09 -9.91 -12.62
C PRO A 136 2.13 -8.85 -12.21
N ILE A 137 1.82 -8.05 -11.18
CA ILE A 137 2.72 -7.00 -10.70
C ILE A 137 3.67 -7.63 -9.69
N THR A 138 4.87 -7.93 -10.15
CA THR A 138 5.99 -8.33 -9.29
C THR A 138 7.06 -7.26 -9.40
N VAL A 139 7.43 -6.68 -8.27
CA VAL A 139 8.52 -5.72 -8.20
C VAL A 139 9.79 -6.47 -7.87
N SER A 140 10.81 -6.32 -8.70
CA SER A 140 12.10 -6.99 -8.52
C SER A 140 13.25 -5.99 -8.53
N HIS A 141 14.20 -6.16 -7.62
CA HIS A 141 15.43 -5.38 -7.58
C HIS A 141 16.66 -6.31 -7.52
N ARG A 142 17.78 -5.86 -8.10
CA ARG A 142 19.06 -6.57 -8.10
C ARG A 142 20.13 -5.74 -7.42
N ALA A 143 20.87 -6.34 -6.50
CA ALA A 143 22.06 -5.76 -5.89
C ALA A 143 23.29 -6.59 -6.25
N ARG A 144 24.37 -5.94 -6.67
CA ARG A 144 25.61 -6.64 -7.03
C ARG A 144 26.37 -7.03 -5.77
N VAL A 145 26.86 -8.26 -5.74
CA VAL A 145 27.79 -8.73 -4.71
C VAL A 145 29.19 -8.27 -5.10
N VAL A 146 29.83 -7.52 -4.23
CA VAL A 146 31.22 -7.10 -4.39
C VAL A 146 32.03 -7.79 -3.30
N TYR A 147 32.87 -8.75 -3.70
CA TYR A 147 33.73 -9.45 -2.76
C TYR A 147 34.81 -8.49 -2.24
N GLU A 148 34.72 -8.13 -0.97
CA GLU A 148 35.83 -7.51 -0.26
C GLU A 148 36.83 -8.63 0.02
N GLY A 149 37.82 -8.77 -0.87
CA GLY A 149 38.87 -9.76 -0.71
C GLY A 149 39.57 -9.56 0.63
N LYS A 150 39.81 -10.66 1.34
CA LYS A 150 40.92 -10.72 2.29
C LYS A 150 42.20 -10.44 1.49
N GLY A 151 42.77 -9.24 1.69
CA GLY A 151 44.15 -8.95 1.33
C GLY A 151 45.11 -9.79 2.16
#